data_AF-A0A1G0GUC2-F1
#
_entry.id   AF-A0A1G0GUC2-F1
#
_cell.length_a   1.000
_cell.length_b   1.000
_cell.length_c   1.000
_cell.angle_alpha   90.00
_cell.angle_beta   90.00
_cell.angle_gamma   90.00
#
_symmetry.space_group_name_H-M   'P 1'
#
loop_
_entity.id
_entity.type
_entity.pdbx_description
1 polymer ?
#
loop_
_entity_poly.entity_id
_entity_poly.type
_entity_poly.pdbx_seq_one_letter_code
_entity_poly.pdbx_strand_id
1 'polypeptide(L)'
;MYSPFWAFDTIPLVYIYTVSVHPTKIKGWAVHYVQTDRYFFYAGSAKLVLYDSRPESSTYKLINELYFSETNRSIILVPPHVYHAIQNVGTTEILLINFPSHVYQHDDPDKYTLSLDNHLIPYTFDSKINLL
;
A
#
# COMPACT_ATOMS: atom_id res chain seq x y z
N MET A 1 8.79 -2.63 16.34
CA MET A 1 8.82 -1.57 15.32
C MET A 1 7.60 -0.66 15.45
N TYR A 2 7.34 -0.16 16.66
CA TYR A 2 6.34 0.87 16.90
C TYR A 2 7.03 1.92 17.75
N SER A 3 6.80 3.18 17.42
CA SER A 3 7.28 4.31 18.21
C SER A 3 6.13 5.29 18.39
N PRO A 4 5.82 5.73 19.63
CA PRO A 4 4.87 6.81 19.87
C PRO A 4 5.23 8.10 19.13
N PHE A 5 6.50 8.29 18.77
CA PHE A 5 6.96 9.40 17.94
C PHE A 5 6.23 9.49 16.58
N TRP A 6 5.75 8.37 16.05
CA TRP A 6 5.02 8.34 14.78
C TRP A 6 3.54 8.72 14.90
N ALA A 7 3.03 8.92 16.13
CA ALA A 7 1.67 9.34 16.42
C ALA A 7 0.57 8.45 15.80
N PHE A 8 0.84 7.16 15.55
CA PHE A 8 -0.14 6.25 14.97
C PHE A 8 -1.31 5.94 15.91
N ASP A 9 -1.12 6.12 17.21
CA ASP A 9 -2.11 6.03 18.27
C ASP A 9 -3.17 7.14 18.20
N THR A 10 -2.89 8.24 17.50
CA THR A 10 -3.86 9.31 17.26
C THR A 10 -4.87 8.96 16.16
N ILE A 11 -4.60 7.91 15.39
CA ILE A 11 -5.46 7.46 14.29
C ILE A 11 -6.22 6.21 14.77
N PRO A 12 -7.57 6.20 14.73
CA PRO A 12 -8.35 5.07 15.25
C PRO A 12 -7.90 3.71 14.68
N LEU A 13 -7.95 2.66 15.48
CA LEU A 13 -7.74 1.27 15.06
C LEU A 13 -9.06 0.53 15.21
N VAL A 14 -9.67 0.13 14.09
CA VAL A 14 -11.05 -0.40 14.11
C VAL A 14 -11.15 -1.91 13.94
N TYR A 15 -10.29 -2.50 13.12
CA TYR A 15 -10.15 -3.95 12.91
C TYR A 15 -8.79 -4.23 12.27
N ILE A 16 -8.43 -5.51 12.13
CA ILE A 16 -7.12 -5.94 11.63
C ILE A 16 -7.33 -7.10 10.67
N TYR A 17 -6.64 -7.09 9.54
CA TYR A 17 -6.68 -8.20 8.59
C TYR A 17 -5.34 -8.38 7.88
N THR A 18 -5.11 -9.61 7.42
CA THR A 18 -3.92 -9.96 6.63
C THR A 18 -4.23 -9.89 5.15
N VAL A 19 -3.27 -9.39 4.39
CA VAL A 19 -3.26 -9.45 2.92
C VAL A 19 -2.08 -10.29 2.48
N SER A 20 -2.32 -11.18 1.53
CA SER A 20 -1.26 -11.91 0.84
C SER A 20 -1.15 -11.51 -0.63
N VAL A 21 0.08 -11.60 -1.16
CA VAL A 21 0.36 -11.40 -2.59
C VAL A 21 1.36 -12.46 -3.05
N HIS A 22 0.91 -13.36 -3.92
CA HIS A 22 1.76 -14.42 -4.47
C HIS A 22 2.95 -13.86 -5.28
N PRO A 23 4.05 -14.64 -5.41
CA PRO A 23 5.17 -14.30 -6.28
C PRO A 23 4.69 -13.92 -7.68
N THR A 24 5.38 -12.98 -8.34
CA THR A 24 5.03 -12.45 -9.68
C THR A 24 3.73 -11.65 -9.77
N LYS A 25 2.94 -11.55 -8.70
CA LYS A 25 1.67 -10.82 -8.72
C LYS A 25 1.81 -9.39 -8.23
N ILE A 26 0.92 -8.55 -8.76
CA ILE A 26 0.75 -7.16 -8.36
C ILE A 26 -0.70 -7.01 -7.89
N LYS A 27 -0.89 -6.38 -6.73
CA LYS A 27 -2.19 -6.05 -6.16
C LYS A 27 -2.37 -4.55 -6.11
N GLY A 28 -3.27 -4.02 -6.93
CA GLY A 28 -3.51 -2.60 -7.10
C GLY A 28 -4.01 -2.30 -8.52
N TRP A 29 -4.19 -1.03 -8.90
CA TRP A 29 -4.14 0.15 -8.03
C TRP A 29 -5.39 0.20 -7.14
N ALA A 30 -5.22 0.60 -5.88
CA ALA A 30 -6.33 0.88 -4.97
C ALA A 30 -6.15 2.27 -4.33
N VAL A 31 -7.26 2.90 -3.95
CA VAL A 31 -7.27 4.16 -3.21
C VAL A 31 -8.45 4.18 -2.26
N HIS A 32 -8.25 4.81 -1.11
CA HIS A 32 -9.31 5.14 -0.15
C HIS A 32 -9.51 6.65 -0.14
N TYR A 33 -10.76 7.12 -0.08
CA TYR A 33 -11.08 8.55 -0.02
C TYR A 33 -11.27 9.07 1.41
N VAL A 34 -11.44 8.18 2.39
CA VAL A 34 -11.62 8.53 3.81
C VAL A 34 -10.64 7.77 4.70
N GLN A 35 -10.45 6.48 4.43
CA GLN A 35 -9.60 5.61 5.22
C GLN A 35 -8.10 5.90 5.01
N THR A 36 -7.39 5.89 6.13
CA THR A 36 -5.94 5.79 6.19
C THR A 36 -5.58 4.34 6.47
N ASP A 37 -4.74 3.76 5.63
CA ASP A 37 -4.18 2.43 5.86
C ASP A 37 -2.85 2.52 6.60
N ARG A 38 -2.56 1.50 7.41
CA ARG A 38 -1.24 1.29 8.00
C ARG A 38 -0.82 -0.12 7.65
N TYR A 39 0.11 -0.25 6.72
CA TYR A 39 0.60 -1.55 6.26
C TYR A 39 1.85 -1.94 7.01
N PHE A 40 1.81 -3.12 7.60
CA PHE A 40 2.98 -3.76 8.19
C PHE A 40 3.37 -4.97 7.36
N PHE A 41 4.47 -4.87 6.61
CA PHE A 41 5.04 -5.95 5.82
C PHE A 41 5.93 -6.83 6.71
N TYR A 42 5.59 -8.12 6.86
CA TYR A 42 6.27 -9.01 7.81
C TYR A 42 6.90 -10.26 7.19
N ALA A 43 6.48 -10.65 5.98
CA ALA A 43 7.07 -11.76 5.22
C ALA A 43 7.13 -11.45 3.71
N GLY A 44 8.06 -12.09 3.02
CA GLY A 44 8.29 -11.90 1.58
C GLY A 44 9.02 -10.61 1.21
N SER A 45 9.15 -10.35 -0.09
CA SER A 45 9.81 -9.15 -0.63
C SER A 45 8.80 -8.31 -1.43
N ALA A 46 8.48 -7.14 -0.91
CA ALA A 46 7.46 -6.25 -1.44
C ALA A 46 8.05 -4.96 -2.00
N LYS A 47 7.57 -4.56 -3.17
CA LYS A 47 7.63 -3.18 -3.64
C LYS A 47 6.24 -2.55 -3.51
N LEU A 48 6.10 -1.58 -2.62
CA LEU A 48 4.91 -0.73 -2.53
C LEU A 48 5.13 0.50 -3.41
N VAL A 49 4.27 0.66 -4.41
CA VAL A 49 4.24 1.84 -5.28
C VAL A 49 3.11 2.74 -4.82
N LEU A 50 3.40 4.01 -4.61
CA LEU A 50 2.46 5.05 -4.18
C LEU A 50 2.38 6.14 -5.25
N TYR A 51 1.18 6.62 -5.53
CA TYR A 51 0.94 7.79 -6.38
C TYR A 51 0.06 8.79 -5.63
N ASP A 52 0.59 10.00 -5.43
CA ASP A 52 -0.08 11.03 -4.67
C ASP A 52 -1.04 11.84 -5.55
N SER A 53 -2.35 11.67 -5.35
CA SER A 53 -3.37 12.40 -6.12
C SER A 53 -3.96 13.61 -5.37
N ARG A 54 -3.36 14.03 -4.24
CA ARG A 54 -3.81 15.17 -3.43
C ARG A 54 -3.31 16.49 -4.02
N PRO A 55 -4.17 17.38 -4.54
CA PRO A 55 -3.74 18.61 -5.23
C PRO A 55 -2.90 19.55 -4.36
N GLU A 56 -3.19 19.61 -3.07
CA GLU A 56 -2.51 20.47 -2.09
C GLU A 56 -1.19 19.86 -1.57
N SER A 57 -0.85 18.63 -1.96
CA SER A 57 0.37 17.97 -1.52
C SER A 57 1.59 18.49 -2.25
N SER A 58 2.69 18.72 -1.53
CA SER A 58 3.99 19.05 -2.15
C SER A 58 4.53 17.93 -3.04
N THR A 59 4.01 16.71 -2.90
CA THR A 59 4.33 15.55 -3.74
C THR A 59 3.22 15.21 -4.73
N TYR A 60 2.29 16.13 -5.01
CA TYR A 60 1.20 15.92 -5.96
C TYR A 60 1.71 15.41 -7.32
N LYS A 61 1.08 14.33 -7.80
CA LYS A 61 1.42 13.58 -9.02
C LYS A 61 2.79 12.91 -9.03
N LEU A 62 3.47 12.82 -7.90
CA LEU A 62 4.73 12.07 -7.80
C LEU A 62 4.48 10.60 -7.47
N ILE A 63 5.38 9.76 -7.98
CA ILE A 63 5.48 8.34 -7.65
C ILE A 63 6.51 8.18 -6.54
N ASN A 64 6.22 7.31 -5.58
CA ASN A 64 7.20 6.84 -4.61
C ASN A 64 7.22 5.32 -4.57
N GLU A 65 8.41 4.73 -4.57
CA GLU A 65 8.61 3.29 -4.46
C GLU A 65 9.30 2.96 -3.14
N LEU A 66 8.68 2.09 -2.36
CA LEU A 66 9.22 1.62 -1.09
C LEU A 66 9.40 0.11 -1.13
N TYR A 67 10.55 -0.35 -0.64
CA TYR A 67 10.92 -1.76 -0.65
C TYR A 67 10.97 -2.31 0.77
N PHE A 68 10.27 -3.41 0.99
CA PHE A 68 10.17 -4.09 2.28
C PHE A 68 10.55 -5.56 2.13
N SER A 69 11.14 -6.10 3.18
CA SER A 69 11.52 -7.51 3.23
C SER A 69 11.57 -8.01 4.68
N GLU A 70 11.88 -9.28 4.85
CA GLU A 70 12.17 -9.85 6.16
C GLU A 70 13.42 -9.26 6.84
N THR A 71 14.29 -8.56 6.11
CA THR A 71 15.43 -7.84 6.68
C THR A 71 15.16 -6.34 6.83
N ASN A 72 14.12 -5.81 6.18
CA ASN A 72 13.66 -4.44 6.27
C ASN A 72 12.14 -4.37 6.50
N ARG A 73 11.71 -4.79 7.69
CA ARG A 73 10.31 -4.72 8.10
C ARG A 73 9.97 -3.30 8.52
N SER A 74 8.82 -2.80 8.13
CA SER A 74 8.38 -1.45 8.44
C SER A 74 6.86 -1.35 8.45
N ILE A 75 6.36 -0.40 9.23
CA ILE A 75 4.97 0.05 9.18
C ILE A 75 4.95 1.33 8.35
N ILE A 76 4.16 1.36 7.29
CA ILE A 76 3.96 2.53 6.44
C ILE A 76 2.51 2.98 6.50
N LEU A 77 2.31 4.30 6.50
CA LEU A 77 0.99 4.91 6.46
C LEU A 77 0.67 5.30 5.01
N VAL A 78 -0.52 4.90 4.54
CA VAL A 78 -1.04 5.30 3.23
C VAL A 78 -2.26 6.19 3.47
N PRO A 79 -2.12 7.52 3.28
CA PRO A 79 -3.22 8.46 3.49
C PRO A 79 -4.35 8.31 2.45
N PRO A 80 -5.52 8.90 2.72
CA PRO A 80 -6.57 9.05 1.73
C PRO A 80 -6.05 9.74 0.46
N HIS A 81 -6.63 9.39 -0.68
CA HIS A 81 -6.28 9.88 -2.01
C HIS A 81 -4.84 9.58 -2.45
N VAL A 82 -4.15 8.66 -1.79
CA VAL A 82 -2.90 8.09 -2.28
C VAL A 82 -3.19 6.72 -2.90
N TYR A 83 -3.07 6.64 -4.22
CA TYR A 83 -3.18 5.38 -4.93
C TYR A 83 -2.00 4.51 -4.56
N HIS A 84 -2.24 3.23 -4.33
CA HIS A 84 -1.20 2.29 -3.94
C HIS A 84 -1.34 0.94 -4.65
N ALA A 85 -0.19 0.31 -4.89
CA ALA A 85 -0.09 -1.01 -5.47
C ALA A 85 1.09 -1.77 -4.86
N ILE A 86 0.93 -3.06 -4.62
CA ILE A 86 1.94 -3.92 -4.03
C ILE A 86 2.38 -4.93 -5.09
N GLN A 87 3.64 -4.86 -5.49
CA GLN A 87 4.27 -5.87 -6.36
C GLN A 87 5.10 -6.83 -5.50
N ASN A 88 4.87 -8.13 -5.69
CA ASN A 88 5.80 -9.14 -5.20
C ASN A 88 7.02 -9.20 -6.10
N VAL A 89 8.18 -8.83 -5.54
CA VAL A 89 9.49 -8.82 -6.23
C VAL A 89 10.39 -9.96 -5.75
N GLY A 90 9.87 -10.86 -4.91
CA GLY A 90 10.58 -12.02 -4.39
C GLY A 90 10.04 -13.36 -4.89
N THR A 91 10.55 -14.44 -4.31
CA THR A 91 10.18 -15.82 -4.62
C THR A 91 9.19 -16.43 -3.62
N THR A 92 8.91 -15.75 -2.51
CA THR A 92 7.97 -16.17 -1.47
C THR A 92 6.76 -15.24 -1.43
N GLU A 93 5.66 -15.73 -0.85
CA GLU A 93 4.45 -14.94 -0.69
C GLU A 93 4.70 -13.72 0.22
N ILE A 94 4.25 -12.54 -0.21
CA ILE A 94 4.19 -11.39 0.68
C ILE A 94 3.05 -11.62 1.65
N LEU A 95 3.32 -11.39 2.93
CA LEU A 95 2.29 -11.23 3.93
C LEU A 95 2.43 -9.86 4.60
N LEU A 96 1.31 -9.14 4.65
CA LEU A 96 1.21 -7.87 5.37
C LEU A 96 -0.05 -7.83 6.23
N ILE A 97 0.00 -7.07 7.30
CA ILE A 97 -1.16 -6.74 8.13
C ILE A 97 -1.57 -5.31 7.80
N ASN A 98 -2.87 -5.07 7.59
CA ASN A 98 -3.42 -3.72 7.56
C ASN A 98 -4.13 -3.39 8.88
N PHE A 99 -3.94 -2.16 9.31
CA PHE A 99 -4.65 -1.52 10.41
C PHE A 99 -5.42 -0.30 9.88
N PRO A 100 -6.63 -0.47 9.32
CA PRO A 100 -7.44 0.63 8.78
C PRO A 100 -7.91 1.60 9.86
N SER A 101 -8.12 2.86 9.47
CA SER A 101 -8.63 3.91 10.37
C SER A 101 -10.16 3.99 10.47
N HIS A 102 -10.88 3.39 9.54
CA HIS A 102 -12.35 3.45 9.47
C HIS A 102 -12.96 2.07 9.29
N VAL A 103 -14.16 1.86 9.83
CA VAL A 103 -14.94 0.64 9.61
C VAL A 103 -15.37 0.60 8.15
N TYR A 104 -15.26 -0.57 7.52
CA TYR A 104 -15.72 -0.77 6.15
C TYR A 104 -17.24 -0.54 6.05
N GLN A 105 -17.65 0.34 5.14
CA GLN A 105 -19.06 0.66 4.86
C GLN A 105 -19.50 -0.11 3.60
N HIS A 106 -20.38 -1.09 3.76
CA HIS A 106 -20.81 -1.95 2.64
C HIS A 106 -21.68 -1.20 1.63
N ASP A 107 -22.57 -0.33 2.11
CA ASP A 107 -23.53 0.38 1.26
C ASP A 107 -22.90 1.55 0.50
N ASP A 108 -21.79 2.09 1.01
CA ASP A 108 -21.03 3.19 0.42
C ASP A 108 -19.52 3.01 0.67
N PRO A 109 -18.86 2.09 -0.06
CA PRO A 109 -17.45 1.80 0.16
C PRO A 109 -16.57 2.96 -0.30
N ASP A 110 -15.63 3.38 0.56
CA ASP A 110 -14.68 4.46 0.24
C ASP A 110 -13.49 3.99 -0.63
N LYS A 111 -13.44 2.69 -0.94
CA LYS A 111 -12.36 2.04 -1.67
C LYS A 111 -12.66 1.94 -3.15
N TYR A 112 -11.75 2.46 -3.96
CA TYR A 112 -11.84 2.42 -5.41
C TYR A 112 -10.60 1.76 -5.99
N THR A 113 -10.74 1.21 -7.19
CA THR A 113 -9.64 0.55 -7.91
C THR A 113 -9.45 1.14 -9.29
N LEU A 114 -8.23 1.06 -9.78
CA LEU A 114 -7.90 1.32 -11.18
C LEU A 114 -7.14 0.12 -11.74
N SER A 115 -7.29 -0.11 -13.05
CA SER A 115 -6.46 -1.07 -13.78
C SER A 115 -4.98 -0.72 -13.60
N LEU A 116 -4.12 -1.74 -13.48
CA LEU A 116 -2.67 -1.53 -13.40
C LEU A 116 -2.14 -0.77 -14.61
N ASP A 117 -2.66 -1.10 -15.80
CA ASP A 117 -2.46 -0.33 -17.02
C ASP A 117 -3.60 0.67 -17.18
N ASN A 118 -3.29 1.96 -17.05
CA ASN A 118 -4.24 3.06 -17.15
C ASN A 118 -3.52 4.36 -17.55
N HIS A 119 -4.27 5.34 -18.04
CA HIS A 119 -3.73 6.63 -18.49
C HIS A 119 -3.62 7.70 -17.38
N LEU A 120 -4.08 7.41 -16.15
CA LEU A 120 -4.15 8.39 -15.06
C LEU A 120 -2.86 8.42 -14.24
N ILE A 121 -2.30 7.25 -13.96
CA ILE A 121 -1.08 7.09 -13.16
C ILE A 121 0.09 6.78 -14.11
N PRO A 122 1.10 7.66 -14.22
CA PRO A 122 2.21 7.51 -15.17
C PRO A 122 3.24 6.49 -14.65
N TYR A 123 2.82 5.24 -14.47
CA TYR A 123 3.66 4.18 -13.93
C TYR A 123 3.41 2.85 -14.64
N THR A 124 4.50 2.20 -15.04
CA THR A 124 4.47 0.88 -15.65
C THR A 124 5.20 -0.10 -14.75
N PHE A 125 4.53 -1.19 -14.39
CA PHE A 125 5.16 -2.26 -13.65
C PHE A 125 6.03 -3.09 -14.58
N ASP A 126 7.29 -3.33 -14.19
CA ASP A 126 8.10 -4.32 -14.88
C ASP A 126 7.55 -5.71 -14.59
N SER A 127 7.17 -6.42 -15.66
CA SER A 127 6.70 -7.80 -15.63
C SER A 127 7.82 -8.82 -15.41
N LYS A 128 9.10 -8.43 -15.57
CA LYS A 128 10.26 -9.32 -15.44
C LYS A 128 10.83 -9.19 -14.03
N ILE A 129 10.54 -10.18 -13.18
CA ILE A 129 11.32 -10.37 -11.96
C ILE A 129 12.64 -10.99 -12.39
N ASN A 130 13.71 -10.19 -12.41
CA ASN A 130 15.06 -10.72 -12.52
C ASN A 130 15.41 -11.36 -11.18
N LEU A 131 15.18 -12.66 -11.09
CA LEU A 131 15.72 -13.49 -10.02
C LEU A 131 17.24 -13.51 -10.23
N LEU A 132 17.99 -12.90 -9.31
CA LEU A 132 19.43 -13.09 -9.19
C LEU A 132 19.72 -14.51 -8.66
#